data_AF-A0A1B6K4T1-F1
#
_entry.id   AF-A0A1B6K4T1-F1
#
_cell.length_a   1.000
_cell.length_b   1.000
_cell.length_c   1.000
_cell.angle_alpha   90.00
_cell.angle_beta   90.00
_cell.angle_gamma   90.00
#
_symmetry.space_group_name_H-M   'P 1'
#
loop_
_entity.id
_entity.type
_entity.pdbx_description
1 polymer ?
#
loop_
_entity_poly.entity_id
_entity_poly.type
_entity_poly.pdbx_seq_one_letter_code
_entity_poly.pdbx_strand_id
1 'polypeptide(L)'
;MHEAYEYAQLLKLTVHIESLAAYGDHLLVGTKQGHLLMYKVTSQYGDPKHEVTLLRYSKHFSKKPIQQLAVVPEYDILIRLSDNIICVHDMSIINFPTITTVQQTKGATLFTLDVKHPTSLTGGSSVLVRMCAVVKRRLLFFYWKNGDFHPLMQDDITVKDVPRALVWCNETICVGFKGEYSLVYLDKTQKDLFPTGTKHQEPSVTKVSEDTFVLGKDTQSVLMNTAGDAVFNLAVKWSEVPIQQAYDEPYLLALLPESIEVRTVEPHLLIQSLPLKARLACYCKQGLVYVASTEHVWCVQSLPVTKQIHVLLEQKQFQLAVKLTNLSDDLEEEKAKNIHQIKTLYAFDLFHNKKFHVSMKEFLKLDTDPYEVIRLFPMLLPQQARDDAKTSVKVVELLEDMDLESGLLALIEYLTEVRRKILEKKSGDKSFESKSTQQLMQIIDTTLLKCYLQTNDALVAPLLRRNYCHLEETEHTLKKHHKYSELIILYQTKGLHHKALE
;
A
#
# COMPACT_ATOMS: atom_id res chain seq x y z
N MET A 1 -0.85 12.08 -17.82
CA MET A 1 -1.67 11.93 -16.60
C MET A 1 -1.61 10.45 -16.24
N HIS A 2 -1.45 10.10 -14.96
CA HIS A 2 -1.36 8.69 -14.56
C HIS A 2 -2.74 8.04 -14.66
N GLU A 3 -2.93 7.13 -15.61
CA GLU A 3 -4.16 6.35 -15.72
C GLU A 3 -3.94 5.03 -14.99
N ALA A 4 -4.81 4.72 -14.02
CA ALA A 4 -4.71 3.49 -13.24
C ALA A 4 -5.77 2.47 -13.65
N TYR A 5 -6.91 2.92 -14.17
CA TYR A 5 -8.04 2.09 -14.51
C TYR A 5 -8.58 2.37 -15.91
N GLU A 6 -9.05 1.31 -16.55
CA GLU A 6 -9.95 1.36 -17.69
C GLU A 6 -11.34 0.90 -17.26
N TYR A 7 -12.38 1.38 -17.96
CA TYR A 7 -13.74 0.94 -17.70
C TYR A 7 -14.46 0.56 -18.98
N ALA A 8 -15.34 -0.42 -18.86
CA ALA A 8 -16.17 -0.88 -19.96
C ALA A 8 -17.57 -1.23 -19.47
N GLN A 9 -18.58 -0.91 -20.27
CA GLN A 9 -19.95 -1.27 -19.97
C GLN A 9 -20.16 -2.75 -20.26
N LEU A 10 -20.50 -3.52 -19.22
CA LEU A 10 -20.73 -4.97 -19.31
C LEU A 10 -22.18 -5.28 -19.66
N LEU A 11 -23.10 -4.67 -18.93
CA LEU A 11 -24.52 -5.04 -18.96
C LEU A 11 -25.39 -3.79 -19.02
N LYS A 12 -26.49 -3.90 -19.77
CA LYS A 12 -27.64 -3.02 -19.69
C LYS A 12 -28.86 -3.87 -19.37
N LEU A 13 -29.34 -3.77 -18.14
CA LEU A 13 -30.47 -4.53 -17.64
C LEU A 13 -31.74 -3.71 -17.76
N THR A 14 -32.85 -4.37 -18.11
CA THR A 14 -34.19 -3.77 -18.10
C THR A 14 -34.81 -3.74 -16.70
N VAL A 15 -34.15 -4.38 -15.74
CA VAL A 15 -34.54 -4.49 -14.34
C VAL A 15 -33.68 -3.59 -13.48
N HIS A 16 -34.25 -3.06 -12.40
CA HIS A 16 -33.52 -2.16 -11.52
C HIS A 16 -32.59 -2.96 -10.62
N ILE A 17 -31.29 -2.73 -10.78
CA ILE A 17 -30.23 -3.29 -9.93
C ILE A 17 -30.38 -2.70 -8.55
N GLU A 18 -30.41 -3.51 -7.50
CA GLU A 18 -30.51 -3.07 -6.10
C GLU A 18 -29.28 -3.44 -5.28
N SER A 19 -28.66 -4.58 -5.57
CA SER A 19 -27.45 -5.05 -4.90
C SER A 19 -26.52 -5.77 -5.86
N LEU A 20 -25.24 -5.77 -5.54
CA LEU A 20 -24.18 -6.48 -6.25
C LEU A 20 -23.40 -7.34 -5.27
N ALA A 21 -22.93 -8.50 -5.74
CA ALA A 21 -21.87 -9.26 -5.11
C ALA A 21 -21.00 -9.88 -6.22
N ALA A 22 -19.70 -9.98 -5.98
CA ALA A 22 -18.78 -10.55 -6.96
C ALA A 22 -17.75 -11.44 -6.25
N TYR A 23 -17.32 -12.50 -6.92
CA TYR A 23 -16.26 -13.38 -6.43
C TYR A 23 -15.60 -14.10 -7.62
N GLY A 24 -14.27 -14.17 -7.63
CA GLY A 24 -13.52 -14.77 -8.74
C GLY A 24 -13.87 -14.10 -10.07
N ASP A 25 -14.49 -14.85 -10.98
CA ASP A 25 -14.96 -14.35 -12.29
C ASP A 25 -16.51 -14.30 -12.37
N HIS A 26 -17.19 -14.37 -11.23
CA HIS A 26 -18.64 -14.37 -11.14
C HIS A 26 -19.16 -13.05 -10.58
N LEU A 27 -20.18 -12.52 -11.24
CA LEU A 27 -20.91 -11.33 -10.83
C LEU A 27 -22.38 -11.68 -10.58
N LEU A 28 -22.86 -11.39 -9.38
CA LEU A 28 -24.24 -11.58 -8.95
C LEU A 28 -24.92 -10.23 -8.83
N VAL A 29 -26.09 -10.14 -9.46
CA VAL A 29 -26.91 -8.93 -9.51
C VAL A 29 -28.25 -9.24 -8.89
N GLY A 30 -28.55 -8.58 -7.77
CA GLY A 30 -29.84 -8.61 -7.11
C GLY A 30 -30.70 -7.45 -7.57
N THR A 31 -31.96 -7.71 -7.94
CA THR A 31 -32.85 -6.67 -8.48
C THR A 31 -33.92 -6.23 -7.48
N LYS A 32 -34.51 -5.06 -7.73
CA LYS A 32 -35.66 -4.54 -7.00
C LYS A 32 -36.91 -5.43 -7.16
N GLN A 33 -37.03 -6.11 -8.29
CA GLN A 33 -38.12 -7.07 -8.54
C GLN A 33 -37.93 -8.41 -7.80
N GLY A 34 -36.79 -8.62 -7.14
CA GLY A 34 -36.49 -9.87 -6.45
C GLY A 34 -35.87 -10.96 -7.34
N HIS A 35 -35.36 -10.58 -8.51
CA HIS A 35 -34.65 -11.51 -9.41
C HIS A 35 -33.17 -11.56 -9.02
N LEU A 36 -32.56 -12.73 -9.16
CA LEU A 36 -31.12 -12.93 -9.02
C LEU A 36 -30.53 -13.36 -10.37
N LEU A 37 -29.51 -12.64 -10.83
CA LEU A 37 -28.77 -12.97 -12.05
C LEU A 37 -27.31 -13.25 -11.69
N MET A 38 -26.76 -14.36 -12.20
CA MET A 38 -25.37 -14.73 -12.03
C MET A 38 -24.69 -14.76 -13.40
N TYR A 39 -23.70 -13.92 -13.58
CA TYR A 39 -22.90 -13.80 -14.79
C TYR A 39 -21.50 -14.34 -14.55
N LYS A 40 -20.92 -14.96 -15.57
CA LYS A 40 -19.48 -15.15 -15.68
C LYS A 40 -18.93 -14.00 -16.51
N VAL A 41 -17.95 -13.29 -15.96
CA VAL A 41 -17.28 -12.17 -16.63
C VAL A 41 -15.85 -12.58 -16.86
N THR A 42 -15.53 -12.94 -18.11
CA THR A 42 -14.15 -13.21 -18.50
C THR A 42 -13.58 -11.92 -19.06
N SER A 43 -12.61 -11.35 -18.36
CA SER A 43 -11.91 -10.15 -18.80
C SER A 43 -10.44 -10.46 -19.06
N GLN A 44 -9.98 -10.21 -20.29
CA GLN A 44 -8.57 -10.17 -20.62
C GLN A 44 -8.14 -8.73 -20.82
N TYR A 45 -6.99 -8.37 -20.25
CA TYR A 45 -6.44 -7.03 -20.40
C TYR A 45 -6.24 -6.66 -21.88
N GLY A 46 -6.72 -5.48 -22.27
CA GLY A 46 -6.57 -4.96 -23.63
C GLY A 46 -7.57 -5.51 -24.65
N ASP A 47 -8.48 -6.41 -24.27
CA ASP A 47 -9.63 -6.76 -25.09
C ASP A 47 -10.83 -5.86 -24.73
N PRO A 48 -11.29 -4.97 -25.63
CA PRO A 48 -12.47 -4.16 -25.37
C PRO A 48 -13.77 -4.98 -25.27
N LYS A 49 -13.75 -6.27 -25.65
CA LYS A 49 -14.89 -7.18 -25.55
C LYS A 49 -14.73 -8.07 -24.33
N HIS A 50 -15.21 -7.60 -23.18
CA HIS A 50 -15.48 -8.51 -22.07
C HIS A 50 -16.52 -9.54 -22.48
N GLU A 51 -16.20 -10.82 -22.33
CA GLU A 51 -17.16 -11.89 -22.56
C GLU A 51 -18.01 -12.05 -21.31
N VAL A 52 -19.27 -11.65 -21.41
CA VAL A 52 -20.23 -11.74 -20.31
C VAL A 52 -21.26 -12.82 -20.65
N THR A 53 -21.20 -13.93 -19.92
CA THR A 53 -22.13 -15.06 -20.10
C THR A 53 -23.08 -15.11 -18.91
N LEU A 54 -24.40 -15.05 -19.17
CA LEU A 54 -25.40 -15.32 -18.13
C LEU A 54 -25.38 -16.82 -17.81
N LEU A 55 -24.95 -17.19 -16.60
CA LEU A 55 -24.91 -18.57 -16.16
C LEU A 55 -26.25 -19.01 -15.57
N ARG A 56 -26.82 -18.18 -14.70
CA ARG A 56 -28.04 -18.53 -13.96
C ARG A 56 -28.95 -17.33 -13.80
N TYR A 57 -30.24 -17.60 -13.88
CA TYR A 57 -31.28 -16.60 -13.70
C TYR A 57 -32.41 -17.17 -12.85
N SER A 58 -32.61 -16.60 -11.67
CA SER A 58 -33.70 -16.96 -10.77
C SER A 58 -34.70 -15.82 -10.68
N LYS A 59 -35.81 -15.94 -11.41
CA LYS A 59 -36.90 -14.95 -11.44
C LYS A 59 -37.69 -14.89 -10.14
N HIS A 60 -37.77 -15.99 -9.40
CA HIS A 60 -38.55 -16.11 -8.17
C HIS A 60 -37.66 -16.25 -6.93
N PHE A 61 -36.45 -15.71 -7.00
CA PHE A 61 -35.51 -15.77 -5.88
C PHE A 61 -36.12 -15.08 -4.64
N SER A 62 -36.64 -13.86 -4.79
CA SER A 62 -37.40 -13.15 -3.76
C SER A 62 -38.69 -12.55 -4.33
N LYS A 63 -39.68 -12.33 -3.46
CA LYS A 63 -40.89 -11.54 -3.77
C LYS A 63 -40.69 -10.03 -3.54
N LYS A 64 -39.57 -9.66 -2.91
CA LYS A 64 -39.23 -8.30 -2.48
C LYS A 64 -37.85 -7.91 -3.04
N PRO A 65 -37.49 -6.62 -3.02
CA PRO A 65 -36.16 -6.16 -3.40
C PRO A 65 -35.06 -6.92 -2.66
N ILE A 66 -33.97 -7.24 -3.36
CA ILE A 66 -32.78 -7.84 -2.76
C ILE A 66 -31.88 -6.68 -2.30
N GLN A 67 -31.95 -6.37 -1.01
CA GLN A 67 -31.32 -5.18 -0.41
C GLN A 67 -29.81 -5.34 -0.28
N GLN A 68 -29.33 -6.52 0.10
CA GLN A 68 -27.90 -6.83 0.18
C GLN A 68 -27.66 -8.28 -0.27
N LEU A 69 -26.49 -8.49 -0.86
CA LEU A 69 -25.95 -9.79 -1.23
C LEU A 69 -24.53 -9.90 -0.71
N ALA A 70 -24.15 -11.08 -0.25
CA ALA A 70 -22.78 -11.42 0.06
C ALA A 70 -22.54 -12.88 -0.29
N VAL A 71 -21.35 -13.19 -0.81
CA VAL A 71 -20.96 -14.54 -1.20
C VAL A 71 -19.84 -15.02 -0.29
N VAL A 72 -19.88 -16.29 0.08
CA VAL A 72 -18.75 -16.97 0.73
C VAL A 72 -18.38 -18.18 -0.14
N PRO A 73 -17.41 -18.02 -1.08
CA PRO A 73 -17.05 -19.04 -2.06
C PRO A 73 -16.58 -20.35 -1.44
N GLU A 74 -15.91 -20.30 -0.29
CA GLU A 74 -15.32 -21.47 0.39
C GLU A 74 -16.37 -22.48 0.88
N TYR A 75 -17.61 -22.02 1.05
CA TYR A 75 -18.75 -22.86 1.42
C TYR A 75 -19.81 -22.95 0.31
N ASP A 76 -19.54 -22.36 -0.86
CA ASP A 76 -20.52 -22.22 -1.94
C ASP A 76 -21.87 -21.63 -1.47
N ILE A 77 -21.84 -20.66 -0.55
CA ILE A 77 -23.06 -20.04 -0.01
C ILE A 77 -23.25 -18.61 -0.47
N LEU A 78 -24.51 -18.27 -0.74
CA LEU A 78 -24.99 -16.93 -1.03
C LEU A 78 -25.90 -16.46 0.11
N ILE A 79 -25.51 -15.37 0.77
CA ILE A 79 -26.28 -14.74 1.83
C ILE A 79 -27.00 -13.54 1.24
N ARG A 80 -28.31 -13.47 1.48
CA ARG A 80 -29.15 -12.36 1.01
C ARG A 80 -29.86 -11.69 2.18
N LEU A 81 -30.16 -10.41 2.00
CA LEU A 81 -31.15 -9.69 2.80
C LEU A 81 -32.30 -9.27 1.89
N SER A 82 -33.50 -9.77 2.17
CA SER A 82 -34.73 -9.39 1.48
C SER A 82 -35.92 -9.54 2.43
N ASP A 83 -36.95 -8.70 2.28
CA ASP A 83 -38.11 -8.67 3.18
C ASP A 83 -37.72 -8.53 4.67
N ASN A 84 -36.61 -7.82 4.92
CA ASN A 84 -36.03 -7.61 6.24
C ASN A 84 -35.68 -8.93 6.98
N ILE A 85 -35.28 -9.97 6.27
CA ILE A 85 -34.79 -11.22 6.85
C ILE A 85 -33.59 -11.75 6.06
N ILE A 86 -32.66 -12.37 6.77
CA ILE A 86 -31.46 -12.95 6.17
C ILE A 86 -31.70 -14.43 5.86
N CYS A 87 -31.46 -14.80 4.59
CA CYS A 87 -31.50 -16.19 4.14
C CYS A 87 -30.14 -16.59 3.55
N VAL A 88 -29.80 -17.86 3.69
CA VAL A 88 -28.61 -18.47 3.10
C VAL A 88 -29.03 -19.46 2.04
N HIS A 89 -28.38 -19.40 0.89
CA HIS A 89 -28.70 -20.19 -0.30
C HIS A 89 -27.46 -20.94 -0.77
N ASP A 90 -27.68 -22.13 -1.34
CA ASP A 90 -26.63 -22.94 -1.95
C ASP A 90 -26.35 -22.46 -3.38
N MET A 91 -25.12 -22.00 -3.62
CA MET A 91 -24.67 -21.50 -4.91
C MET A 91 -24.23 -22.62 -5.86
N SER A 92 -23.99 -23.84 -5.39
CA SER A 92 -23.63 -24.97 -6.26
C SER A 92 -24.82 -25.40 -7.14
N ILE A 93 -26.06 -25.22 -6.66
CA ILE A 93 -27.31 -25.68 -7.31
C ILE A 93 -27.98 -24.55 -8.11
N ILE A 94 -28.44 -24.86 -9.33
CA ILE A 94 -28.93 -23.89 -10.36
C ILE A 94 -29.97 -22.88 -9.85
N ASN A 95 -30.86 -23.29 -8.95
CA ASN A 95 -31.98 -22.45 -8.46
C ASN A 95 -31.70 -21.73 -7.14
N PHE A 96 -30.48 -21.83 -6.59
CA PHE A 96 -30.11 -21.26 -5.30
C PHE A 96 -31.07 -21.67 -4.18
N PRO A 97 -31.26 -22.99 -3.92
CA PRO A 97 -32.16 -23.46 -2.89
C PRO A 97 -31.74 -22.89 -1.54
N THR A 98 -32.73 -22.57 -0.71
CA THR A 98 -32.48 -22.03 0.63
C THR A 98 -31.96 -23.15 1.52
N ILE A 99 -30.77 -22.95 2.09
CA ILE A 99 -30.18 -23.84 3.10
C ILE A 99 -30.84 -23.56 4.44
N THR A 100 -30.81 -22.29 4.87
CA THR A 100 -31.36 -21.84 6.15
C THR A 100 -31.94 -20.43 6.04
N THR A 101 -32.89 -20.12 6.91
CA THR A 101 -33.39 -18.76 7.12
C THR A 101 -33.18 -18.41 8.58
N VAL A 102 -32.40 -17.36 8.82
CA VAL A 102 -31.99 -16.96 10.17
C VAL A 102 -33.12 -16.20 10.84
N GLN A 103 -34.07 -16.91 11.45
CA GLN A 103 -35.32 -16.35 11.97
C GLN A 103 -35.11 -15.23 13.00
N GLN A 104 -34.01 -15.27 13.76
CA GLN A 104 -33.62 -14.25 14.73
C GLN A 104 -33.37 -12.88 14.09
N THR A 105 -33.10 -12.85 12.78
CA THR A 105 -32.83 -11.62 12.00
C THR A 105 -34.09 -10.99 11.43
N LYS A 106 -35.29 -11.42 11.83
CA LYS A 106 -36.55 -10.83 11.35
C LYS A 106 -36.62 -9.34 11.73
N GLY A 107 -36.81 -8.49 10.71
CA GLY A 107 -36.71 -7.04 10.84
C GLY A 107 -35.31 -6.49 10.63
N ALA A 108 -34.40 -7.28 10.04
CA ALA A 108 -33.05 -6.85 9.73
C ALA A 108 -33.03 -5.79 8.63
N THR A 109 -32.15 -4.81 8.75
CA THR A 109 -31.97 -3.72 7.78
C THR A 109 -30.61 -3.76 7.09
N LEU A 110 -29.61 -4.34 7.76
CA LEU A 110 -28.24 -4.46 7.27
C LEU A 110 -27.60 -5.73 7.82
N PHE A 111 -26.62 -6.26 7.09
CA PHE A 111 -25.64 -7.19 7.63
C PHE A 111 -24.25 -6.92 7.07
N THR A 112 -23.25 -7.45 7.76
CA THR A 112 -21.85 -7.49 7.33
C THR A 112 -21.24 -8.83 7.70
N LEU A 113 -20.23 -9.25 6.95
CA LEU A 113 -19.51 -10.51 7.16
C LEU A 113 -18.08 -10.24 7.56
N ASP A 114 -17.53 -11.15 8.35
CA ASP A 114 -16.12 -11.26 8.63
C ASP A 114 -15.70 -12.71 8.32
N VAL A 115 -14.94 -12.88 7.24
CA VAL A 115 -14.44 -14.18 6.77
C VAL A 115 -12.95 -14.24 7.09
N LYS A 116 -12.57 -15.12 8.01
CA LYS A 116 -11.19 -15.32 8.46
C LYS A 116 -10.66 -16.66 7.97
N HIS A 117 -9.38 -16.71 7.65
CA HIS A 117 -8.66 -17.94 7.28
C HIS A 117 -7.60 -18.26 8.34
N PRO A 118 -7.98 -18.68 9.56
CA PRO A 118 -7.02 -19.08 10.58
C PRO A 118 -6.20 -20.30 10.14
N THR A 119 -4.88 -20.14 10.17
CA THR A 119 -3.92 -21.25 10.03
C THR A 119 -3.74 -21.91 11.39
N SER A 120 -4.10 -23.19 11.49
CA SER A 120 -3.83 -24.01 12.67
C SER A 120 -2.33 -24.13 12.92
N LEU A 121 -1.94 -24.36 14.19
CA LEU A 121 -0.58 -24.74 14.59
C LEU A 121 -0.06 -25.99 13.85
N THR A 122 -0.96 -26.83 13.35
CA THR A 122 -0.67 -28.03 12.54
C THR A 122 -0.56 -27.75 11.04
N GLY A 123 -0.67 -26.49 10.60
CA GLY A 123 -0.66 -26.09 9.19
C GLY A 123 -2.01 -26.27 8.45
N GLY A 124 -3.05 -26.77 9.12
CA GLY A 124 -4.39 -26.86 8.55
C GLY A 124 -5.05 -25.47 8.46
N SER A 125 -5.43 -25.05 7.26
CA SER A 125 -6.24 -23.84 7.06
C SER A 125 -7.72 -24.19 7.27
N SER A 126 -8.40 -23.43 8.13
CA SER A 126 -9.86 -23.50 8.29
C SER A 126 -10.46 -22.14 7.97
N VAL A 127 -11.72 -22.12 7.52
CA VAL A 127 -12.44 -20.88 7.21
C VAL A 127 -13.43 -20.62 8.34
N LEU A 128 -13.42 -19.42 8.90
CA LEU A 128 -14.37 -19.00 9.92
C LEU A 128 -15.19 -17.84 9.35
N VAL A 129 -16.49 -18.03 9.25
CA VAL A 129 -17.42 -16.99 8.78
C VAL A 129 -18.24 -16.49 9.96
N ARG A 130 -18.15 -15.20 10.24
CA ARG A 130 -18.95 -14.50 11.23
C ARG A 130 -19.84 -13.48 10.53
N MET A 131 -21.04 -13.26 11.06
CA MET A 131 -22.01 -12.33 10.51
C MET A 131 -22.58 -11.45 11.61
N CYS A 132 -22.60 -10.14 11.38
CA CYS A 132 -23.30 -9.19 12.22
C CYS A 132 -24.53 -8.69 11.47
N ALA A 133 -25.72 -8.85 12.06
CA ALA A 133 -26.99 -8.41 11.52
C ALA A 133 -27.58 -7.28 12.39
N VAL A 134 -28.18 -6.28 11.74
CA VAL A 134 -28.78 -5.12 12.41
C VAL A 134 -30.28 -5.28 12.41
N VAL A 135 -30.89 -5.38 13.60
CA VAL A 135 -32.35 -5.37 13.77
C VAL A 135 -32.73 -4.14 14.59
N LYS A 136 -33.24 -3.09 13.94
CA LYS A 136 -33.50 -1.77 14.54
C LYS A 136 -32.21 -1.19 15.15
N ARG A 137 -32.11 -1.12 16.48
CA ARG A 137 -30.97 -0.59 17.24
C ARG A 137 -30.11 -1.68 17.88
N ARG A 138 -30.21 -2.92 17.39
CA ARG A 138 -29.59 -4.09 18.01
C ARG A 138 -28.70 -4.80 16.99
N LEU A 139 -27.48 -5.09 17.41
CA LEU A 139 -26.51 -5.87 16.66
C LEU A 139 -26.57 -7.31 17.15
N LEU A 140 -26.89 -8.24 16.24
CA LEU A 140 -26.93 -9.67 16.49
C LEU A 140 -25.74 -10.31 15.80
N PHE A 141 -25.03 -11.17 16.51
CA PHE A 141 -23.80 -11.79 16.02
C PHE A 141 -23.99 -13.29 15.84
N PHE A 142 -23.51 -13.80 14.71
CA PHE A 142 -23.62 -15.19 14.33
C PHE A 142 -22.29 -15.73 13.83
N TYR A 143 -22.09 -17.04 13.91
CA TYR A 143 -21.03 -17.76 13.22
C TYR A 143 -21.61 -18.91 12.41
N TRP A 144 -21.01 -19.18 11.27
CA TRP A 144 -21.41 -20.27 10.38
C TRP A 144 -20.82 -21.59 10.88
N LYS A 145 -21.68 -22.61 11.05
CA LYS A 145 -21.24 -23.98 11.34
C LYS A 145 -22.30 -24.97 10.89
N ASN A 146 -21.88 -26.08 10.29
CA ASN A 146 -22.75 -27.19 9.92
C ASN A 146 -23.98 -26.80 9.08
N GLY A 147 -23.87 -25.80 8.20
CA GLY A 147 -24.96 -25.38 7.33
C GLY A 147 -25.95 -24.38 7.95
N ASP A 148 -25.68 -23.87 9.16
CA ASP A 148 -26.54 -22.87 9.80
C ASP A 148 -25.75 -21.75 10.50
N PHE A 149 -26.42 -20.63 10.76
CA PHE A 149 -25.89 -19.51 11.53
C PHE A 149 -26.29 -19.64 13.00
N HIS A 150 -25.30 -19.92 13.84
CA HIS A 150 -25.49 -20.02 15.29
C HIS A 150 -25.15 -18.70 15.97
N PRO A 151 -25.87 -18.28 17.02
CA PRO A 151 -25.53 -17.09 17.79
C PRO A 151 -24.10 -17.16 18.33
N LEU A 152 -23.28 -16.14 18.05
CA LEU A 152 -21.92 -16.02 18.57
C LEU A 152 -21.91 -15.59 20.04
N MET A 153 -22.91 -14.81 20.44
CA MET A 153 -23.11 -14.36 21.81
C MET A 153 -24.59 -14.50 22.19
N GLN A 154 -24.85 -14.65 23.48
CA GLN A 154 -26.20 -14.86 24.00
C GLN A 154 -27.03 -13.57 24.02
N ASP A 155 -26.37 -12.43 24.26
CA ASP A 155 -27.01 -11.11 24.29
C ASP A 155 -26.73 -10.33 23.01
N ASP A 156 -27.69 -9.52 22.56
CA ASP A 156 -27.47 -8.53 21.51
C ASP A 156 -26.80 -7.26 22.05
N ILE A 157 -26.11 -6.51 21.17
CA ILE A 157 -25.54 -5.21 21.53
C ILE A 157 -26.50 -4.11 21.09
N THR A 158 -27.02 -3.34 22.05
CA THR A 158 -27.87 -2.18 21.75
C THR A 158 -27.01 -0.96 21.46
N VAL A 159 -27.28 -0.31 20.33
CA VAL A 159 -26.59 0.90 19.88
C VAL A 159 -27.46 2.15 20.03
N LYS A 160 -26.83 3.32 19.94
CA LYS A 160 -27.46 4.63 20.16
C LYS A 160 -28.59 4.96 19.20
N ASP A 161 -28.43 4.65 17.92
CA ASP A 161 -29.42 4.88 16.87
C ASP A 161 -29.45 3.70 15.89
N VAL A 162 -30.32 3.75 14.88
CA VAL A 162 -30.43 2.71 13.84
C VAL A 162 -29.23 2.81 12.90
N PRO A 163 -28.38 1.76 12.81
CA PRO A 163 -27.27 1.72 11.85
C PRO A 163 -27.72 1.90 10.40
N ARG A 164 -26.93 2.65 9.63
CA ARG A 164 -27.09 2.89 8.19
C ARG A 164 -25.93 2.36 7.37
N ALA A 165 -24.74 2.26 7.98
CA ALA A 165 -23.57 1.58 7.42
C ALA A 165 -22.92 0.70 8.49
N LEU A 166 -22.32 -0.42 8.05
CA LEU A 166 -21.81 -1.45 8.95
C LEU A 166 -20.65 -2.21 8.32
N VAL A 167 -19.51 -2.25 9.02
CA VAL A 167 -18.34 -3.06 8.64
C VAL A 167 -17.77 -3.74 9.87
N TRP A 168 -17.38 -5.00 9.74
CA TRP A 168 -16.73 -5.77 10.80
C TRP A 168 -15.24 -5.98 10.45
N CYS A 169 -14.37 -5.54 11.36
CA CYS A 169 -12.92 -5.77 11.32
C CYS A 169 -12.47 -6.40 12.65
N ASN A 170 -11.90 -7.60 12.61
CA ASN A 170 -11.44 -8.31 13.80
C ASN A 170 -12.51 -8.44 14.91
N GLU A 171 -12.30 -7.80 16.06
CA GLU A 171 -13.23 -7.84 17.20
C GLU A 171 -13.96 -6.50 17.38
N THR A 172 -13.99 -5.69 16.30
CA THR A 172 -14.56 -4.34 16.28
C THR A 172 -15.50 -4.18 15.10
N ILE A 173 -16.61 -3.53 15.35
CA ILE A 173 -17.64 -3.22 14.37
C ILE A 173 -17.70 -1.72 14.25
N CYS A 174 -17.43 -1.22 13.05
CA CYS A 174 -17.63 0.18 12.74
C CYS A 174 -19.08 0.39 12.29
N VAL A 175 -19.78 1.25 13.03
CA VAL A 175 -21.20 1.55 12.83
C VAL A 175 -21.33 3.01 12.40
N GLY A 176 -21.94 3.22 11.24
CA GLY A 176 -22.33 4.54 10.78
C GLY A 176 -23.80 4.81 11.08
N PHE A 177 -24.09 5.84 11.86
CA PHE A 177 -25.42 6.39 12.03
C PHE A 177 -25.60 7.62 11.13
N LYS A 178 -26.83 8.14 11.08
CA LYS A 178 -27.13 9.36 10.32
C LYS A 178 -26.37 10.59 10.84
N GLY A 179 -26.06 10.64 12.14
CA GLY A 179 -25.42 11.79 12.77
C GLY A 179 -23.93 11.58 13.09
N GLU A 180 -23.51 10.36 13.40
CA GLU A 180 -22.16 10.06 13.90
C GLU A 180 -21.72 8.64 13.54
N TYR A 181 -20.40 8.42 13.61
CA TYR A 181 -19.81 7.08 13.60
C TYR A 181 -19.48 6.64 15.02
N SER A 182 -19.57 5.33 15.27
CA SER A 182 -19.19 4.73 16.55
C SER A 182 -18.55 3.36 16.31
N LEU A 183 -17.59 3.01 17.17
CA LEU A 183 -16.98 1.69 17.23
C LEU A 183 -17.66 0.89 18.31
N VAL A 184 -18.07 -0.33 17.96
CA VAL A 184 -18.67 -1.28 18.88
C VAL A 184 -17.75 -2.49 18.96
N TYR A 185 -17.26 -2.79 20.15
CA TYR A 185 -16.42 -3.95 20.41
C TYR A 185 -17.27 -5.14 20.86
N LEU A 186 -16.78 -6.36 20.64
CA LEU A 186 -17.52 -7.57 21.05
C LEU A 186 -17.67 -7.71 22.58
N ASP A 187 -16.85 -7.02 23.36
CA ASP A 187 -16.98 -6.92 24.82
C ASP A 187 -18.10 -5.95 25.27
N LYS A 188 -18.91 -5.48 24.31
CA LYS A 188 -20.01 -4.52 24.47
C LYS A 188 -19.58 -3.08 24.77
N THR A 189 -18.28 -2.79 24.78
CA THR A 189 -17.80 -1.41 24.88
C THR A 189 -18.10 -0.66 23.58
N GLN A 190 -18.36 0.66 23.70
CA GLN A 190 -18.66 1.52 22.56
C GLN A 190 -17.83 2.80 22.66
N LYS A 191 -17.24 3.23 21.54
CA LYS A 191 -16.45 4.45 21.44
C LYS A 191 -16.98 5.29 20.29
N ASP A 192 -17.43 6.49 20.61
CA ASP A 192 -17.87 7.44 19.59
C ASP A 192 -16.70 8.03 18.83
N LEU A 193 -16.92 8.24 17.54
CA LEU A 193 -15.95 8.87 16.64
C LEU A 193 -16.44 10.28 16.30
N PHE A 194 -16.37 10.65 15.02
CA PHE A 194 -16.77 11.97 14.55
C PHE A 194 -18.16 11.95 13.87
N PRO A 195 -18.80 13.12 13.70
CA PRO A 195 -20.07 13.25 12.99
C PRO A 195 -19.99 12.91 11.50
N THR A 196 -21.01 12.23 10.95
CA THR A 196 -21.10 11.76 9.54
C THR A 196 -21.03 12.88 8.49
N GLY A 197 -21.25 14.13 8.91
CA GLY A 197 -21.24 15.32 8.05
C GLY A 197 -22.58 16.04 8.10
N THR A 198 -22.98 16.64 6.99
CA THR A 198 -24.29 17.30 6.83
C THR A 198 -25.48 16.36 7.09
N LYS A 199 -26.60 16.90 7.60
CA LYS A 199 -27.79 16.14 8.06
C LYS A 199 -28.46 15.23 7.00
N HIS A 200 -28.11 15.36 5.73
CA HIS A 200 -28.71 14.61 4.62
C HIS A 200 -27.78 13.55 4.03
N GLN A 201 -26.53 13.47 4.49
CA GLN A 201 -25.56 12.50 4.01
C GLN A 201 -25.79 11.13 4.69
N GLU A 202 -25.85 10.06 3.89
CA GLU A 202 -25.81 8.70 4.40
C GLU A 202 -24.36 8.35 4.79
N PRO A 203 -24.13 7.66 5.91
CA PRO A 203 -22.79 7.26 6.29
C PRO A 203 -22.22 6.25 5.31
N SER A 204 -20.91 6.33 5.09
CA SER A 204 -20.16 5.40 4.26
C SER A 204 -18.98 4.84 5.06
N VAL A 205 -18.89 3.50 5.08
CA VAL A 205 -17.84 2.77 5.77
C VAL A 205 -17.33 1.69 4.84
N THR A 206 -16.02 1.65 4.61
CA THR A 206 -15.37 0.67 3.74
C THR A 206 -14.18 0.06 4.45
N LYS A 207 -14.09 -1.28 4.48
CA LYS A 207 -12.93 -2.00 5.02
C LYS A 207 -11.71 -1.77 4.12
N VAL A 208 -10.58 -1.42 4.71
CA VAL A 208 -9.28 -1.27 4.00
C VAL A 208 -8.39 -2.47 4.30
N SER A 209 -8.30 -2.82 5.56
CA SER A 209 -7.51 -3.93 6.08
C SER A 209 -8.24 -4.57 7.28
N GLU A 210 -7.61 -5.56 7.91
CA GLU A 210 -8.16 -6.19 9.12
C GLU A 210 -8.23 -5.26 10.34
N ASP A 211 -7.50 -4.14 10.32
CA ASP A 211 -7.43 -3.19 11.43
C ASP A 211 -7.86 -1.76 11.06
N THR A 212 -8.14 -1.49 9.78
CA THR A 212 -8.39 -0.14 9.27
C THR A 212 -9.63 -0.10 8.38
N PHE A 213 -10.39 0.97 8.52
CA PHE A 213 -11.55 1.29 7.68
C PHE A 213 -11.52 2.76 7.26
N VAL A 214 -12.16 3.05 6.13
CA VAL A 214 -12.36 4.40 5.60
C VAL A 214 -13.77 4.85 5.97
N LEU A 215 -13.86 6.04 6.55
CA LEU A 215 -15.11 6.71 6.92
C LEU A 215 -15.30 7.97 6.07
N GLY A 216 -16.46 8.09 5.43
CA GLY A 216 -16.83 9.31 4.71
C GLY A 216 -17.33 10.42 5.64
N LYS A 217 -16.89 11.65 5.38
CA LYS A 217 -17.33 12.88 6.05
C LYS A 217 -17.38 14.03 5.05
N ASP A 218 -18.58 14.43 4.64
CA ASP A 218 -18.77 15.43 3.58
C ASP A 218 -17.96 15.07 2.32
N THR A 219 -17.05 15.94 1.88
CA THR A 219 -16.13 15.71 0.74
C THR A 219 -14.79 15.13 1.16
N GLN A 220 -14.69 14.53 2.35
CA GLN A 220 -13.46 13.96 2.88
C GLN A 220 -13.66 12.51 3.31
N SER A 221 -12.56 11.75 3.30
CA SER A 221 -12.52 10.41 3.84
C SER A 221 -11.37 10.25 4.81
N VAL A 222 -11.69 9.77 6.00
CA VAL A 222 -10.76 9.61 7.11
C VAL A 222 -10.51 8.13 7.31
N LEU A 223 -9.25 7.73 7.31
CA LEU A 223 -8.87 6.36 7.67
C LEU A 223 -8.72 6.26 9.18
N MET A 224 -9.35 5.24 9.74
CA MET A 224 -9.42 5.00 11.17
C MET A 224 -9.06 3.56 11.47
N ASN A 225 -8.29 3.38 12.54
CA ASN A 225 -7.99 2.06 13.06
C ASN A 225 -9.11 1.54 13.99
N THR A 226 -9.03 0.27 14.36
CA THR A 226 -9.94 -0.37 15.34
C THR A 226 -9.85 0.22 16.76
N ALA A 227 -8.80 1.00 17.09
CA ALA A 227 -8.71 1.74 18.34
C ALA A 227 -9.47 3.09 18.30
N GLY A 228 -9.91 3.53 17.12
CA GLY A 228 -10.58 4.82 16.90
C GLY A 228 -9.62 6.00 16.75
N ASP A 229 -8.37 5.73 16.40
CA ASP A 229 -7.37 6.74 16.06
C ASP A 229 -7.23 6.84 14.54
N ALA A 230 -7.00 8.06 14.05
CA ALA A 230 -6.77 8.28 12.63
C ALA A 230 -5.42 7.68 12.20
N VAL A 231 -5.43 6.84 11.16
CA VAL A 231 -4.21 6.18 10.65
C VAL A 231 -3.28 7.18 9.98
N PHE A 232 -3.87 8.17 9.29
CA PHE A 232 -3.14 9.24 8.63
C PHE A 232 -3.60 10.60 9.15
N ASN A 233 -2.66 11.54 9.26
CA ASN A 233 -2.97 12.91 9.66
C ASN A 233 -3.80 13.68 8.62
N LEU A 234 -3.87 13.18 7.39
CA LEU A 234 -4.55 13.83 6.26
C LEU A 234 -5.73 12.99 5.80
N ALA A 235 -6.92 13.61 5.81
CA ALA A 235 -8.09 13.05 5.17
C ALA A 235 -7.96 13.15 3.64
N VAL A 236 -8.42 12.12 2.94
CA VAL A 236 -8.51 12.11 1.48
C VAL A 236 -9.64 13.05 1.07
N LYS A 237 -9.33 14.16 0.41
CA LYS A 237 -10.33 15.11 -0.09
C LYS A 237 -10.85 14.64 -1.44
N TRP A 238 -12.12 14.91 -1.73
CA TRP A 238 -12.80 14.60 -2.99
C TRP A 238 -13.33 15.89 -3.61
N SER A 239 -13.64 15.88 -4.91
CA SER A 239 -14.29 17.03 -5.56
C SER A 239 -15.75 17.20 -5.10
N GLU A 240 -16.45 16.09 -4.90
CA GLU A 240 -17.85 16.03 -4.45
C GLU A 240 -18.01 15.04 -3.29
N VAL A 241 -19.23 14.95 -2.74
CA VAL A 241 -19.55 14.01 -1.65
C VAL A 241 -19.64 12.58 -2.21
N PRO A 242 -18.82 11.63 -1.73
CA PRO A 242 -18.91 10.24 -2.18
C PRO A 242 -20.22 9.58 -1.76
N ILE A 243 -20.88 8.92 -2.71
CA ILE A 243 -22.05 8.05 -2.49
C ILE A 243 -21.60 6.75 -1.82
N GLN A 244 -20.55 6.14 -2.35
CA GLN A 244 -19.95 4.92 -1.84
C GLN A 244 -18.44 4.95 -2.12
N GLN A 245 -17.69 4.18 -1.34
CA GLN A 245 -16.24 4.04 -1.51
C GLN A 245 -15.88 2.57 -1.65
N ALA A 246 -14.87 2.31 -2.49
CA ALA A 246 -14.28 0.99 -2.65
C ALA A 246 -12.76 1.12 -2.51
N TYR A 247 -12.15 0.18 -1.81
CA TYR A 247 -10.70 0.12 -1.68
C TYR A 247 -10.16 -1.01 -2.56
N ASP A 248 -9.22 -0.67 -3.43
CA ASP A 248 -8.49 -1.60 -4.30
C ASP A 248 -7.02 -1.20 -4.20
N GLU A 249 -6.27 -1.87 -3.32
CA GLU A 249 -4.95 -1.45 -2.88
C GLU A 249 -4.04 -1.12 -4.08
N PRO A 250 -3.30 0.01 -4.11
CA PRO A 250 -3.18 1.07 -3.12
C PRO A 250 -4.17 2.24 -3.34
N TYR A 251 -5.15 2.06 -4.22
CA TYR A 251 -6.09 3.09 -4.64
C TYR A 251 -7.40 3.04 -3.86
N LEU A 252 -7.94 4.22 -3.59
CA LEU A 252 -9.25 4.43 -3.03
C LEU A 252 -10.15 5.04 -4.11
N LEU A 253 -11.22 4.33 -4.43
CA LEU A 253 -12.22 4.73 -5.41
C LEU A 253 -13.40 5.36 -4.68
N ALA A 254 -13.81 6.55 -5.10
CA ALA A 254 -15.02 7.21 -4.63
C ALA A 254 -16.02 7.35 -5.78
N LEU A 255 -17.24 6.87 -5.56
CA LEU A 255 -18.35 7.04 -6.47
C LEU A 255 -18.98 8.40 -6.17
N LEU A 256 -18.79 9.36 -7.06
CA LEU A 256 -19.40 10.68 -6.99
C LEU A 256 -20.68 10.71 -7.84
N PRO A 257 -21.54 11.73 -7.69
CA PRO A 257 -22.78 11.84 -8.47
C PRO A 257 -22.57 11.82 -9.99
N GLU A 258 -21.49 12.45 -10.48
CA GLU A 258 -21.22 12.62 -11.92
C GLU A 258 -20.00 11.84 -12.42
N SER A 259 -19.15 11.32 -11.53
CA SER A 259 -17.91 10.62 -11.91
C SER A 259 -17.44 9.62 -10.84
N ILE A 260 -16.45 8.79 -11.18
CA ILE A 260 -15.68 8.03 -10.19
C ILE A 260 -14.30 8.65 -10.09
N GLU A 261 -13.89 9.03 -8.89
CA GLU A 261 -12.53 9.51 -8.63
C GLU A 261 -11.66 8.40 -8.03
N VAL A 262 -10.45 8.28 -8.56
CA VAL A 262 -9.42 7.38 -8.08
C VAL A 262 -8.32 8.20 -7.43
N ARG A 263 -8.09 7.97 -6.14
CA ARG A 263 -7.06 8.67 -5.37
C ARG A 263 -6.19 7.70 -4.60
N THR A 264 -4.96 8.11 -4.31
CA THR A 264 -4.11 7.40 -3.35
C THR A 264 -4.34 7.91 -1.94
N VAL A 265 -4.20 7.01 -0.96
CA VAL A 265 -4.32 7.35 0.46
C VAL A 265 -3.09 8.12 0.93
N GLU A 266 -1.90 7.61 0.61
CA GLU A 266 -0.63 8.23 0.98
C GLU A 266 0.45 8.01 -0.11
N PRO A 267 1.00 9.10 -0.70
CA PRO A 267 0.58 10.50 -0.57
C PRO A 267 -0.81 10.75 -1.16
N HIS A 268 -1.51 11.83 -0.78
CA HIS A 268 -2.82 12.17 -1.34
C HIS A 268 -2.67 12.72 -2.76
N LEU A 269 -2.86 11.87 -3.77
CA LEU A 269 -2.78 12.23 -5.19
C LEU A 269 -4.09 11.89 -5.88
N LEU A 270 -4.54 12.81 -6.75
CA LEU A 270 -5.57 12.51 -7.73
C LEU A 270 -4.91 11.77 -8.89
N ILE A 271 -5.32 10.52 -9.08
CA ILE A 271 -4.78 9.66 -10.12
C ILE A 271 -5.61 9.87 -11.39
N GLN A 272 -6.91 9.62 -11.30
CA GLN A 272 -7.80 9.60 -12.45
C GLN A 272 -9.23 9.97 -12.05
N SER A 273 -9.99 10.53 -12.97
CA SER A 273 -11.44 10.70 -12.87
C SER A 273 -12.10 10.03 -14.07
N LEU A 274 -13.05 9.13 -13.81
CA LEU A 274 -13.80 8.39 -14.82
C LEU A 274 -15.20 9.03 -14.94
N PRO A 275 -15.59 9.54 -16.12
CA PRO A 275 -16.86 10.24 -16.30
C PRO A 275 -18.04 9.26 -16.43
N LEU A 276 -18.33 8.54 -15.35
CA LEU A 276 -19.40 7.54 -15.28
C LEU A 276 -20.24 7.71 -14.02
N LYS A 277 -21.56 7.49 -14.15
CA LYS A 277 -22.53 7.66 -13.07
C LYS A 277 -22.88 6.30 -12.47
N ALA A 278 -22.39 6.02 -11.28
CA ALA A 278 -22.67 4.79 -10.57
C ALA A 278 -23.08 5.08 -9.11
N ARG A 279 -23.88 4.17 -8.54
CA ARG A 279 -24.40 4.27 -7.16
C ARG A 279 -23.99 3.10 -6.28
N LEU A 280 -23.56 1.99 -6.89
CA LEU A 280 -23.11 0.79 -6.21
C LEU A 280 -21.70 0.44 -6.68
N ALA A 281 -20.84 0.05 -5.75
CA ALA A 281 -19.55 -0.56 -6.03
C ALA A 281 -19.41 -1.88 -5.28
N CYS A 282 -18.79 -2.83 -5.96
CA CYS A 282 -18.46 -4.15 -5.44
C CYS A 282 -17.01 -4.45 -5.84
N TYR A 283 -16.13 -4.49 -4.84
CA TYR A 283 -14.79 -5.05 -5.02
C TYR A 283 -14.90 -6.55 -5.30
N CYS A 284 -14.14 -7.06 -6.27
CA CYS A 284 -14.14 -8.48 -6.61
C CYS A 284 -12.78 -9.12 -6.28
N LYS A 285 -11.72 -8.57 -6.86
CA LYS A 285 -10.33 -8.99 -6.65
C LYS A 285 -9.42 -7.81 -6.97
N GLN A 286 -8.14 -7.95 -6.65
CA GLN A 286 -7.12 -6.95 -6.91
C GLN A 286 -7.19 -6.47 -8.37
N GLY A 287 -7.32 -5.17 -8.57
CA GLY A 287 -7.43 -4.56 -9.89
C GLY A 287 -8.78 -4.75 -10.60
N LEU A 288 -9.83 -5.25 -9.92
CA LEU A 288 -11.15 -5.46 -10.51
C LEU A 288 -12.28 -5.04 -9.56
N VAL A 289 -12.97 -3.97 -9.94
CA VAL A 289 -14.13 -3.42 -9.23
C VAL A 289 -15.32 -3.33 -10.18
N TYR A 290 -16.45 -3.88 -9.78
CA TYR A 290 -17.70 -3.69 -10.51
C TYR A 290 -18.47 -2.51 -9.96
N VAL A 291 -18.97 -1.67 -10.85
CA VAL A 291 -19.78 -0.50 -10.49
C VAL A 291 -21.10 -0.54 -11.25
N ALA A 292 -22.19 -0.13 -10.59
CA ALA A 292 -23.50 -0.13 -11.22
C ALA A 292 -24.30 1.13 -10.95
N SER A 293 -25.08 1.52 -11.96
CA SER A 293 -26.18 2.47 -11.85
C SER A 293 -27.47 1.70 -11.53
N THR A 294 -28.62 2.30 -11.83
CA THR A 294 -29.92 1.62 -11.72
C THR A 294 -30.10 0.51 -12.77
N GLU A 295 -29.45 0.61 -13.92
CA GLU A 295 -29.69 -0.27 -15.09
C GLU A 295 -28.41 -0.76 -15.75
N HIS A 296 -27.31 -0.02 -15.61
CA HIS A 296 -26.05 -0.34 -16.26
C HIS A 296 -25.05 -0.88 -15.25
N VAL A 297 -24.27 -1.87 -15.67
CA VAL A 297 -23.12 -2.38 -14.92
C VAL A 297 -21.86 -2.14 -15.74
N TRP A 298 -20.83 -1.60 -15.10
CA TRP A 298 -19.51 -1.42 -15.67
C TRP A 298 -18.48 -2.24 -14.91
N CYS A 299 -17.48 -2.68 -15.66
CA CYS A 299 -16.23 -3.22 -15.16
C CYS A 299 -15.26 -2.05 -15.01
N VAL A 300 -14.61 -1.90 -13.87
CA VAL A 300 -13.46 -0.99 -13.67
C VAL A 300 -12.25 -1.87 -13.38
N GLN A 301 -11.35 -1.96 -14.35
CA GLN A 301 -10.20 -2.86 -14.32
C GLN A 301 -8.90 -2.07 -14.31
N SER A 302 -7.94 -2.48 -13.48
CA SER A 302 -6.64 -1.82 -13.40
C SER A 302 -5.81 -2.08 -14.65
N LEU A 303 -5.09 -1.07 -15.11
CA LEU A 303 -4.07 -1.22 -16.14
C LEU A 303 -2.87 -2.03 -15.60
N PRO A 304 -2.08 -2.70 -16.47
CA PRO A 304 -0.91 -3.46 -16.07
C PRO A 304 0.05 -2.61 -15.26
N VAL A 305 0.52 -3.19 -14.17
CA VAL A 305 1.46 -2.57 -13.25
C VAL A 305 2.70 -2.05 -13.98
N THR A 306 3.20 -2.74 -15.00
CA THR A 306 4.36 -2.30 -15.80
C THR A 306 4.14 -0.93 -16.45
N LYS A 307 2.98 -0.71 -17.07
CA LYS A 307 2.64 0.59 -17.70
C LYS A 307 2.50 1.68 -16.65
N GLN A 308 1.85 1.35 -15.53
CA GLN A 308 1.69 2.26 -14.40
C GLN A 308 3.05 2.69 -13.81
N ILE A 309 3.97 1.74 -13.59
CA ILE A 309 5.29 2.02 -13.01
C ILE A 309 6.09 3.00 -13.87
N HIS A 310 6.12 2.83 -15.20
CA HIS A 310 6.84 3.75 -16.08
C HIS A 310 6.35 5.20 -15.93
N VAL A 311 5.03 5.41 -15.94
CA VAL A 311 4.42 6.73 -15.76
C VAL A 311 4.69 7.30 -14.35
N LEU A 312 4.67 6.45 -13.32
CA LEU A 312 4.97 6.87 -11.95
C LEU A 312 6.43 7.25 -11.76
N LEU A 313 7.36 6.57 -12.43
CA LEU A 313 8.78 6.91 -12.40
C LEU A 313 9.03 8.27 -13.07
N GLU A 314 8.38 8.56 -14.20
CA GLU A 314 8.43 9.88 -14.83
C GLU A 314 7.87 10.99 -13.93
N GLN A 315 6.83 10.68 -13.15
CA GLN A 315 6.22 11.59 -12.17
C GLN A 315 6.96 11.65 -10.82
N LYS A 316 8.10 10.95 -10.69
CA LYS A 316 8.90 10.84 -9.46
C LYS A 316 8.13 10.30 -8.24
N GLN A 317 7.08 9.50 -8.49
CA GLN A 317 6.26 8.87 -7.45
C GLN A 317 6.78 7.47 -7.10
N PHE A 318 8.01 7.42 -6.56
CA PHE A 318 8.70 6.16 -6.30
C PHE A 318 8.02 5.28 -5.25
N GLN A 319 7.45 5.87 -4.19
CA GLN A 319 6.78 5.11 -3.13
C GLN A 319 5.55 4.36 -3.66
N LEU A 320 4.78 5.00 -4.54
CA LEU A 320 3.62 4.37 -5.17
C LEU A 320 4.07 3.28 -6.16
N ALA A 321 5.14 3.53 -6.92
CA ALA A 321 5.72 2.53 -7.82
C ALA A 321 6.15 1.27 -7.06
N VAL A 322 6.83 1.40 -5.90
CA VAL A 322 7.19 0.26 -5.04
C VAL A 322 5.95 -0.48 -4.53
N LYS A 323 4.91 0.24 -4.06
CA LYS A 323 3.66 -0.39 -3.62
C LYS A 323 3.02 -1.20 -4.74
N LEU A 324 2.94 -0.65 -5.95
CA LEU A 324 2.41 -1.38 -7.11
C LEU A 324 3.26 -2.60 -7.49
N THR A 325 4.60 -2.50 -7.42
CA THR A 325 5.47 -3.66 -7.69
C THR A 325 5.27 -4.80 -6.69
N ASN A 326 5.02 -4.49 -5.42
CA ASN A 326 4.71 -5.54 -4.44
C ASN A 326 3.39 -6.27 -4.78
N LEU A 327 2.42 -5.54 -5.33
CA LEU A 327 1.09 -6.02 -5.67
C LEU A 327 1.00 -6.70 -7.04
N SER A 328 2.08 -6.72 -7.84
CA SER A 328 2.04 -7.43 -9.13
C SER A 328 1.98 -8.95 -8.93
N ASP A 329 1.60 -9.68 -9.98
CA ASP A 329 1.60 -11.15 -9.97
C ASP A 329 2.97 -11.75 -10.37
N ASP A 330 4.02 -10.91 -10.42
CA ASP A 330 5.36 -11.32 -10.85
C ASP A 330 6.05 -12.24 -9.81
N LEU A 331 7.09 -12.96 -10.24
CA LEU A 331 7.91 -13.76 -9.34
C LEU A 331 8.61 -12.89 -8.30
N GLU A 332 8.77 -13.39 -7.08
CA GLU A 332 9.35 -12.63 -5.97
C GLU A 332 10.78 -12.11 -6.27
N GLU A 333 11.55 -12.86 -7.05
CA GLU A 333 12.89 -12.44 -7.51
C GLU A 333 12.83 -11.25 -8.48
N GLU A 334 11.87 -11.25 -9.40
CA GLU A 334 11.65 -10.15 -10.35
C GLU A 334 11.13 -8.92 -9.62
N LYS A 335 10.20 -9.09 -8.67
CA LYS A 335 9.74 -8.03 -7.78
C LYS A 335 10.90 -7.41 -7.02
N ALA A 336 11.74 -8.23 -6.37
CA ALA A 336 12.89 -7.75 -5.61
C ALA A 336 13.85 -6.95 -6.49
N LYS A 337 14.11 -7.41 -7.72
CA LYS A 337 14.95 -6.70 -8.69
C LYS A 337 14.33 -5.37 -9.12
N ASN A 338 13.05 -5.35 -9.46
CA ASN A 338 12.33 -4.14 -9.86
C ASN A 338 12.26 -3.13 -8.71
N ILE A 339 11.96 -3.58 -7.48
CA ILE A 339 11.96 -2.75 -6.28
C ILE A 339 13.35 -2.18 -6.02
N HIS A 340 14.40 -2.97 -6.16
CA HIS A 340 15.77 -2.50 -6.01
C HIS A 340 16.08 -1.39 -7.02
N GLN A 341 15.74 -1.58 -8.31
CA GLN A 341 15.92 -0.54 -9.33
C GLN A 341 15.14 0.74 -9.02
N ILE A 342 13.85 0.63 -8.66
CA ILE A 342 13.00 1.78 -8.31
C ILE A 342 13.56 2.53 -7.10
N LYS A 343 13.98 1.81 -6.05
CA LYS A 343 14.57 2.41 -4.85
C LYS A 343 15.93 3.05 -5.12
N THR A 344 16.74 2.48 -6.02
CA THR A 344 17.99 3.09 -6.45
C THR A 344 17.72 4.43 -7.15
N LEU A 345 16.76 4.48 -8.08
CA LEU A 345 16.33 5.73 -8.72
C LEU A 345 15.80 6.74 -7.69
N TYR A 346 15.04 6.29 -6.69
CA TYR A 346 14.56 7.13 -5.59
C TYR A 346 15.71 7.72 -4.76
N ALA A 347 16.72 6.93 -4.43
CA ALA A 347 17.88 7.39 -3.68
C ALA A 347 18.67 8.47 -4.46
N PHE A 348 18.84 8.29 -5.78
CA PHE A 348 19.41 9.32 -6.65
C PHE A 348 18.54 10.58 -6.72
N ASP A 349 17.21 10.46 -6.88
CA ASP A 349 16.32 11.63 -6.91
C ASP A 349 16.33 12.41 -5.58
N LEU A 350 16.38 11.72 -4.44
CA LEU A 350 16.56 12.35 -3.12
C LEU A 350 17.87 13.13 -3.03
N PHE A 351 18.95 12.58 -3.60
CA PHE A 351 20.25 13.26 -3.67
C PHE A 351 20.15 14.55 -4.50
N HIS A 352 19.54 14.47 -5.68
CA HIS A 352 19.32 15.64 -6.54
C HIS A 352 18.44 16.71 -5.89
N ASN A 353 17.48 16.31 -5.06
CA ASN A 353 16.63 17.21 -4.29
C ASN A 353 17.28 17.72 -2.99
N LYS A 354 18.61 17.60 -2.84
CA LYS A 354 19.42 18.06 -1.68
C LYS A 354 19.06 17.38 -0.34
N LYS A 355 18.33 16.27 -0.36
CA LYS A 355 17.99 15.47 0.84
C LYS A 355 19.06 14.42 1.11
N PHE A 356 20.30 14.86 1.30
CA PHE A 356 21.49 14.00 1.32
C PHE A 356 21.41 12.89 2.38
N HIS A 357 21.10 13.24 3.62
CA HIS A 357 21.06 12.26 4.72
C HIS A 357 19.98 11.18 4.52
N VAL A 358 18.82 11.52 3.96
CA VAL A 358 17.77 10.53 3.66
C VAL A 358 18.20 9.64 2.49
N SER A 359 18.77 10.24 1.44
CA SER A 359 19.33 9.52 0.29
C SER A 359 20.39 8.49 0.71
N MET A 360 21.35 8.89 1.54
CA MET A 360 22.42 8.03 2.05
C MET A 360 21.90 6.85 2.87
N LYS A 361 20.85 7.05 3.68
CA LYS A 361 20.18 5.95 4.39
C LYS A 361 19.52 4.96 3.44
N GLU A 362 18.93 5.43 2.35
CA GLU A 362 18.36 4.54 1.34
C GLU A 362 19.45 3.77 0.57
N PHE A 363 20.55 4.39 0.18
CA PHE A 363 21.70 3.69 -0.41
C PHE A 363 22.26 2.61 0.52
N LEU A 364 22.34 2.88 1.82
CA LEU A 364 22.80 1.90 2.82
C LEU A 364 21.85 0.70 2.97
N LYS A 365 20.54 0.92 2.85
CA LYS A 365 19.54 -0.16 2.88
C LYS A 365 19.59 -1.03 1.62
N LEU A 366 19.96 -0.44 0.49
CA LEU A 366 20.07 -1.12 -0.80
C LEU A 366 21.40 -1.85 -0.98
N ASP A 367 22.36 -1.68 -0.05
CA ASP A 367 23.75 -2.14 -0.19
C ASP A 367 24.35 -1.72 -1.56
N THR A 368 24.03 -0.50 -2.01
CA THR A 368 24.57 0.08 -3.26
C THR A 368 26.09 0.15 -3.21
N ASP A 369 26.76 -0.06 -4.34
CA ASP A 369 28.22 0.02 -4.42
C ASP A 369 28.71 1.40 -3.92
N PRO A 370 29.56 1.46 -2.87
CA PRO A 370 30.11 2.70 -2.37
C PRO A 370 30.79 3.54 -3.46
N TYR A 371 31.33 2.92 -4.51
CA TYR A 371 31.93 3.63 -5.63
C TYR A 371 30.90 4.47 -6.40
N GLU A 372 29.68 3.96 -6.63
CA GLU A 372 28.61 4.72 -7.30
C GLU A 372 28.16 5.91 -6.46
N VAL A 373 28.08 5.75 -5.14
CA VAL A 373 27.73 6.83 -4.21
C VAL A 373 28.83 7.91 -4.17
N ILE A 374 30.11 7.51 -4.15
CA ILE A 374 31.25 8.45 -4.17
C ILE A 374 31.29 9.23 -5.50
N ARG A 375 30.91 8.60 -6.62
CA ARG A 375 30.84 9.28 -7.93
C ARG A 375 29.85 10.43 -7.97
N LEU A 376 28.86 10.46 -7.06
CA LEU A 376 27.96 11.60 -6.90
C LEU A 376 28.65 12.86 -6.38
N PHE A 377 29.88 12.75 -5.88
CA PHE A 377 30.72 13.86 -5.42
C PHE A 377 31.98 14.00 -6.28
N PRO A 378 31.91 14.65 -7.46
CA PRO A 378 33.04 14.78 -8.38
C PRO A 378 34.29 15.40 -7.76
N MET A 379 34.13 16.23 -6.71
CA MET A 379 35.23 16.86 -5.99
C MET A 379 36.11 15.88 -5.20
N LEU A 380 35.59 14.71 -4.86
CA LEU A 380 36.32 13.69 -4.09
C LEU A 380 37.06 12.69 -4.99
N LEU A 381 36.75 12.66 -6.30
CA LEU A 381 37.38 11.76 -7.26
C LEU A 381 38.79 12.22 -7.67
N PRO A 382 39.72 11.27 -7.97
CA PRO A 382 41.03 11.57 -8.55
C PRO A 382 40.92 12.35 -9.87
N GLN A 383 41.91 13.17 -10.21
CA GLN A 383 41.90 14.03 -11.42
C GLN A 383 41.63 13.27 -12.73
N GLN A 384 42.13 12.04 -12.88
CA GLN A 384 41.89 11.22 -14.07
C GLN A 384 40.43 10.74 -14.19
N ALA A 385 39.76 10.42 -13.08
CA ALA A 385 38.37 9.99 -13.07
C ALA A 385 37.36 11.15 -13.25
N ARG A 386 37.81 12.40 -13.07
CA ARG A 386 36.99 13.60 -13.32
C ARG A 386 36.73 13.84 -14.81
N ASP A 387 37.63 13.40 -15.69
CA ASP A 387 37.48 13.60 -17.14
C ASP A 387 36.55 12.57 -17.78
N ASP A 388 36.50 11.33 -17.28
CA ASP A 388 35.52 10.32 -17.70
C ASP A 388 34.10 10.60 -17.16
N ALA A 389 34.00 11.18 -15.96
CA ALA A 389 32.72 11.53 -15.33
C ALA A 389 31.99 12.69 -16.03
N LYS A 390 32.71 13.57 -16.76
CA LYS A 390 32.11 14.67 -17.54
C LYS A 390 31.21 14.19 -18.68
N THR A 391 31.37 12.95 -19.13
CA THR A 391 30.62 12.39 -20.27
C THR A 391 29.31 11.71 -19.85
N SER A 392 29.14 11.35 -18.58
CA SER A 392 27.98 10.55 -18.12
C SER A 392 27.09 11.21 -17.07
N VAL A 393 27.43 12.40 -16.56
CA VAL A 393 26.55 13.04 -15.59
C VAL A 393 26.55 14.57 -15.70
N LYS A 394 25.40 15.15 -16.06
CA LYS A 394 25.03 16.56 -15.76
C LYS A 394 24.84 16.77 -14.24
N VAL A 395 25.72 16.21 -13.41
CA VAL A 395 25.61 16.22 -11.95
C VAL A 395 26.52 17.29 -11.40
N VAL A 396 25.89 18.24 -10.74
CA VAL A 396 26.47 19.40 -10.06
C VAL A 396 26.87 20.54 -10.99
N GLU A 397 25.87 21.18 -11.60
CA GLU A 397 25.92 22.64 -11.68
C GLU A 397 25.88 23.16 -10.24
N LEU A 398 27.08 23.40 -9.69
CA LEU A 398 27.40 24.13 -8.46
C LEU A 398 26.44 23.90 -7.27
N LEU A 399 26.68 22.84 -6.50
CA LEU A 399 26.23 22.80 -5.09
C LEU A 399 26.85 24.02 -4.40
N GLU A 400 26.01 24.89 -3.84
CA GLU A 400 26.46 26.02 -3.02
C GLU A 400 27.19 25.49 -1.77
N ASP A 401 28.09 26.28 -1.18
CA ASP A 401 29.01 25.83 -0.11
C ASP A 401 28.29 25.11 1.06
N MET A 402 27.07 25.54 1.42
CA MET A 402 26.27 24.93 2.48
C MET A 402 25.67 23.56 2.11
N ASP A 403 25.28 23.37 0.85
CA ASP A 403 24.76 22.09 0.37
C ASP A 403 25.88 21.06 0.25
N LEU A 404 27.09 21.52 -0.09
CA LEU A 404 28.27 20.67 -0.15
C LEU A 404 28.65 20.15 1.24
N GLU A 405 28.71 21.01 2.26
CA GLU A 405 29.01 20.58 3.64
C GLU A 405 27.97 19.56 4.14
N SER A 406 26.68 19.84 3.92
CA SER A 406 25.59 18.92 4.30
C SER A 406 25.68 17.57 3.58
N GLY A 407 26.05 17.58 2.29
CA GLY A 407 26.28 16.37 1.51
C GLY A 407 27.48 15.55 2.00
N LEU A 408 28.58 16.23 2.37
CA LEU A 408 29.79 15.59 2.90
C LEU A 408 29.53 14.95 4.27
N LEU A 409 28.80 15.61 5.16
CA LEU A 409 28.42 15.04 6.46
C LEU A 409 27.57 13.78 6.30
N ALA A 410 26.59 13.80 5.40
CA ALA A 410 25.79 12.61 5.09
C ALA A 410 26.63 11.47 4.48
N LEU A 411 27.59 11.80 3.61
CA LEU A 411 28.51 10.82 3.02
C LEU A 411 29.45 10.22 4.08
N ILE A 412 29.92 11.01 5.05
CA ILE A 412 30.74 10.53 6.16
C ILE A 412 29.99 9.48 6.97
N GLU A 413 28.73 9.74 7.32
CA GLU A 413 27.90 8.78 8.06
C GLU A 413 27.73 7.48 7.27
N TYR A 414 27.40 7.58 5.98
CA TYR A 414 27.28 6.43 5.08
C TYR A 414 28.56 5.59 5.02
N LEU A 415 29.69 6.23 4.67
CA LEU A 415 30.97 5.54 4.49
C LEU A 415 31.50 4.93 5.79
N THR A 416 31.27 5.59 6.92
CA THR A 416 31.65 5.06 8.24
C THR A 416 30.88 3.79 8.57
N GLU A 417 29.58 3.76 8.26
CA GLU A 417 28.73 2.60 8.50
C GLU A 417 29.02 1.45 7.54
N VAL A 418 29.27 1.74 6.25
CA VAL A 418 29.76 0.76 5.27
C VAL A 418 31.09 0.16 5.73
N ARG A 419 32.03 0.99 6.17
CA ARG A 419 33.33 0.55 6.70
C ARG A 419 33.17 -0.38 7.91
N ARG A 420 32.25 -0.07 8.83
CA ARG A 420 31.92 -0.92 9.98
C ARG A 420 31.40 -2.28 9.54
N LYS A 421 30.42 -2.32 8.61
CA LYS A 421 29.89 -3.57 8.04
C LYS A 421 30.98 -4.44 7.40
N ILE A 422 31.94 -3.84 6.68
CA ILE A 422 33.05 -4.58 6.05
C ILE A 422 34.01 -5.16 7.12
N LEU A 423 34.34 -4.37 8.15
CA LEU A 423 35.23 -4.83 9.23
C LEU A 423 34.61 -5.96 10.06
N GLU A 424 33.30 -5.92 10.31
CA GLU A 424 32.57 -6.99 11.02
C GLU A 424 32.51 -8.29 10.21
N LYS A 425 32.32 -8.21 8.89
CA LYS A 425 32.41 -9.40 8.02
C LYS A 425 33.81 -10.02 8.06
N LYS A 426 34.86 -9.20 8.19
CA LYS A 426 36.25 -9.66 8.25
C LYS A 426 36.62 -10.38 9.57
N SER A 427 35.93 -10.11 10.68
CA SER A 427 36.17 -10.81 11.95
C SER A 427 35.47 -12.17 12.04
N GLY A 428 34.43 -12.41 11.23
CA GLY A 428 33.66 -13.66 11.22
C GLY A 428 34.17 -14.73 10.26
N ASP A 429 34.84 -14.36 9.16
CA ASP A 429 35.20 -15.30 8.09
C ASP A 429 36.63 -15.04 7.53
N LYS A 430 37.56 -15.98 7.78
CA LYS A 430 38.97 -15.88 7.34
C LYS A 430 39.15 -16.05 5.82
N SER A 431 38.08 -16.35 5.09
CA SER A 431 38.06 -16.54 3.63
C SER A 431 37.90 -15.22 2.83
N PHE A 432 37.63 -14.08 3.49
CA PHE A 432 37.21 -12.84 2.83
C PHE A 432 38.35 -11.85 2.49
N GLU A 433 39.62 -12.28 2.46
CA GLU A 433 40.75 -11.45 1.99
C GLU A 433 40.82 -11.36 0.46
N SER A 434 39.73 -10.94 -0.17
CA SER A 434 39.73 -10.66 -1.61
C SER A 434 40.43 -9.31 -1.89
N LYS A 435 41.22 -9.25 -2.98
CA LYS A 435 41.87 -8.01 -3.44
C LYS A 435 40.87 -6.87 -3.65
N SER A 436 39.63 -7.17 -4.06
CA SER A 436 38.56 -6.20 -4.26
C SER A 436 38.10 -5.56 -2.95
N THR A 437 38.00 -6.31 -1.84
CA THR A 437 37.66 -5.74 -0.53
C THR A 437 38.72 -4.77 -0.01
N GLN A 438 40.01 -5.06 -0.25
CA GLN A 438 41.10 -4.16 0.13
C GLN A 438 41.09 -2.87 -0.71
N GLN A 439 40.84 -2.97 -2.01
CA GLN A 439 40.69 -1.81 -2.90
C GLN A 439 39.48 -0.96 -2.49
N LEU A 440 38.35 -1.58 -2.15
CA LEU A 440 37.17 -0.87 -1.67
C LEU A 440 37.45 -0.13 -0.36
N MET A 441 38.14 -0.76 0.60
CA MET A 441 38.55 -0.10 1.85
C MET A 441 39.53 1.06 1.61
N GLN A 442 40.42 0.94 0.62
CA GLN A 442 41.30 2.04 0.21
C GLN A 442 40.50 3.24 -0.32
N ILE A 443 39.51 3.00 -1.18
CA ILE A 443 38.65 4.04 -1.74
C ILE A 443 37.81 4.72 -0.63
N ILE A 444 37.25 3.93 0.28
CA ILE A 444 36.43 4.44 1.40
C ILE A 444 37.27 5.31 2.33
N ASP A 445 38.41 4.82 2.83
CA ASP A 445 39.24 5.54 3.80
C ASP A 445 39.86 6.81 3.17
N THR A 446 40.26 6.76 1.88
CA THR A 446 40.78 7.93 1.16
C THR A 446 39.69 8.99 0.95
N THR A 447 38.47 8.57 0.65
CA THR A 447 37.32 9.49 0.52
C THR A 447 36.93 10.10 1.86
N LEU A 448 36.88 9.30 2.94
CA LEU A 448 36.61 9.78 4.30
C LEU A 448 37.61 10.84 4.73
N LEU A 449 38.90 10.63 4.45
CA LEU A 449 39.93 11.63 4.73
C LEU A 449 39.65 12.96 4.04
N LYS A 450 39.33 12.93 2.73
CA LYS A 450 39.00 14.14 1.97
C LYS A 450 37.75 14.84 2.53
N CYS A 451 36.75 14.09 2.97
CA CYS A 451 35.54 14.65 3.59
C CYS A 451 35.86 15.30 4.94
N TYR A 452 36.67 14.66 5.80
CA TYR A 452 37.05 15.22 7.10
C TYR A 452 37.86 16.50 6.97
N LEU A 453 38.79 16.58 6.01
CA LEU A 453 39.56 17.81 5.74
C LEU A 453 38.71 19.00 5.28
N GLN A 454 37.47 18.77 4.85
CA GLN A 454 36.54 19.81 4.40
C GLN A 454 35.45 20.12 5.43
N THR A 455 35.25 19.26 6.44
CA THR A 455 34.14 19.38 7.41
C THR A 455 34.65 19.46 8.84
N ASN A 456 35.44 18.48 9.29
CA ASN A 456 35.94 18.38 10.65
C ASN A 456 37.34 17.76 10.72
N ASP A 457 38.34 18.64 10.84
CA ASP A 457 39.75 18.29 10.93
C ASP A 457 40.10 17.37 12.12
N ALA A 458 39.35 17.40 13.21
CA ALA A 458 39.66 16.63 14.42
C ALA A 458 39.55 15.11 14.19
N LEU A 459 38.79 14.68 13.18
CA LEU A 459 38.56 13.26 12.86
C LEU A 459 39.64 12.67 11.94
N VAL A 460 40.53 13.50 11.38
CA VAL A 460 41.61 13.06 10.48
C VAL A 460 42.63 12.19 11.21
N ALA A 461 43.15 12.65 12.34
CA ALA A 461 44.16 11.90 13.09
C ALA A 461 43.66 10.54 13.61
N PRO A 462 42.43 10.39 14.15
CA PRO A 462 41.85 9.10 14.47
C PRO A 462 41.74 8.14 13.27
N LEU A 463 41.30 8.61 12.10
CA LEU A 463 41.21 7.79 10.89
C LEU A 463 42.60 7.29 10.47
N LEU A 464 43.60 8.18 10.47
CA LEU A 464 44.96 7.85 10.03
C LEU A 464 45.67 6.84 10.94
N ARG A 465 45.33 6.73 12.23
CA ARG A 465 45.91 5.70 13.12
C ARG A 465 45.54 4.28 12.71
N ARG A 466 44.38 4.07 12.07
CA ARG A 466 43.90 2.78 11.61
C ARG A 466 43.33 2.93 10.21
N ASN A 467 44.21 3.13 9.23
CA ASN A 467 43.83 3.46 7.86
C ASN A 467 44.16 2.37 6.85
N TYR A 468 43.31 2.28 5.82
CA TYR A 468 43.57 1.59 4.57
C TYR A 468 43.83 2.59 3.42
N CYS A 469 44.05 3.89 3.69
CA CYS A 469 44.14 4.92 2.66
C CYS A 469 45.18 4.64 1.56
N HIS A 470 44.91 5.16 0.36
CA HIS A 470 45.84 5.17 -0.77
C HIS A 470 46.97 6.18 -0.52
N LEU A 471 48.22 5.71 -0.53
CA LEU A 471 49.36 6.46 -0.01
C LEU A 471 49.65 7.75 -0.78
N GLU A 472 49.78 7.65 -2.09
CA GLU A 472 50.16 8.79 -2.96
C GLU A 472 49.10 9.90 -2.95
N GLU A 473 47.82 9.49 -2.98
CA GLU A 473 46.69 10.42 -3.02
C GLU A 473 46.48 11.09 -1.66
N THR A 474 46.69 10.34 -0.58
CA THR A 474 46.64 10.86 0.79
C THR A 474 47.78 11.83 1.07
N GLU A 475 49.00 11.50 0.65
CA GLU A 475 50.17 12.37 0.75
C GLU A 475 49.94 13.69 0.01
N HIS A 476 49.44 13.63 -1.23
CA HIS A 476 49.11 14.81 -2.02
C HIS A 476 48.04 15.68 -1.36
N THR A 477 46.97 15.05 -0.84
CA THR A 477 45.85 15.76 -0.21
C THR A 477 46.26 16.43 1.09
N LEU A 478 47.00 15.75 1.97
CA LEU A 478 47.47 16.31 3.24
C LEU A 478 48.47 17.45 3.03
N LYS A 479 49.38 17.33 2.06
CA LYS A 479 50.31 18.41 1.68
C LYS A 479 49.56 19.64 1.16
N LYS A 480 48.53 19.44 0.34
CA LYS A 480 47.70 20.54 -0.20
C LYS A 480 46.97 21.32 0.91
N HIS A 481 46.55 20.66 1.98
CA HIS A 481 45.88 21.29 3.13
C HIS A 481 46.84 21.70 4.27
N HIS A 482 48.16 21.63 4.05
CA HIS A 482 49.19 21.96 5.06
C HIS A 482 49.09 21.17 6.37
N LYS A 483 48.59 19.92 6.33
CA LYS A 483 48.43 19.03 7.50
C LYS A 483 49.63 18.10 7.69
N TYR A 484 50.76 18.68 8.10
CA TYR A 484 52.04 17.95 8.22
C TYR A 484 52.09 17.01 9.43
N SER A 485 51.44 17.35 10.55
CA SER A 485 51.34 16.48 11.73
C SER A 485 50.66 15.14 11.41
N GLU A 486 49.58 15.21 10.65
CA GLU A 486 48.80 14.06 10.19
C GLU A 486 49.58 13.25 9.16
N LEU A 487 50.39 13.90 8.31
CA LEU A 487 51.26 13.24 7.36
C LEU A 487 52.34 12.38 8.04
N ILE A 488 52.90 12.86 9.16
CA ILE A 488 53.84 12.08 9.98
C ILE A 488 53.15 10.81 10.53
N ILE A 489 51.89 10.91 10.99
CA ILE A 489 51.10 9.76 11.46
C ILE A 489 50.87 8.75 10.33
N LEU A 490 50.59 9.21 9.10
CA LEU A 490 50.45 8.34 7.93
C LEU A 490 51.76 7.58 7.65
N TYR A 491 52.90 8.27 7.64
CA TYR A 491 54.19 7.62 7.36
C TYR A 491 54.59 6.63 8.46
N GLN A 492 54.33 6.97 9.73
CA GLN A 492 54.56 6.06 10.85
C GLN A 492 53.71 4.78 10.73
N THR A 493 52.43 4.92 10.40
CA THR A 493 51.52 3.76 10.25
C THR A 493 51.83 2.88 9.04
N LYS A 494 52.53 3.41 8.03
CA LYS A 494 52.95 2.68 6.82
C LYS A 494 54.43 2.25 6.85
N GLY A 495 55.16 2.50 7.93
CA GLY A 495 56.57 2.11 8.09
C GLY A 495 57.58 2.94 7.28
N LEU A 496 57.17 4.10 6.75
CA LEU A 496 58.02 4.98 5.92
C LEU A 496 58.74 6.02 6.79
N HIS A 497 59.56 5.55 7.73
CA HIS A 497 60.21 6.41 8.72
C HIS A 497 61.16 7.46 8.11
N HIS A 498 61.77 7.18 6.95
CA HIS A 498 62.68 8.11 6.29
C HIS A 498 61.96 9.35 5.75
N LYS A 499 60.83 9.15 5.05
CA LYS A 499 59.97 10.23 4.56
C LYS A 499 59.29 11.03 5.68
N ALA A 500 59.25 10.50 6.91
CA ALA A 500 58.69 11.19 8.07
C ALA A 500 59.70 12.14 8.75
N LEU A 501 60.99 11.98 8.46
CA LEU A 501 62.08 12.80 8.99
C LEU A 501 62.48 13.92 8.03
N GLU A 502 62.19 13.76 6.74
CA GLU A 502 62.19 14.82 5.71
C GLU A 502 60.97 15.73 5.86
#